data_AF-A0AAI8ZQ85-F1
#
_entry.id   AF-A0AAI8ZQ85-F1
#
_cell.length_a   1.000
_cell.length_b   1.000
_cell.length_c   1.000
_cell.angle_alpha   90.00
_cell.angle_beta   90.00
_cell.angle_gamma   90.00
#
_symmetry.space_group_name_H-M   'P 1'
#
loop_
_entity.id
_entity.type
_entity.pdbx_description
1 polymer ?
#
loop_
_entity_poly.entity_id
_entity_poly.type
_entity_poly.pdbx_seq_one_letter_code
_entity_poly.pdbx_strand_id
1 'polypeptide(L)'
;MNRSTEILGAALIILISILGYFQSRVTTLKRDVAEITAVANQQKKDLQLIETQRQAVAAIDIKYTKELADAKSENERLRADIASGTKRLQLNAICTKPVSKTTGPASVPDDASPQYDAEFERNYLSLRERIGIATSQINGLQAYINNVCLK
;
A
#
# COMPACT_ATOMS: atom_id res chain seq x y z
N MET A 1 45.60 -21.97 -72.47
CA MET A 1 44.54 -21.77 -71.45
C MET A 1 43.30 -21.32 -72.19
N ASN A 2 42.15 -21.99 -71.99
CA ASN A 2 40.99 -21.86 -72.88
C ASN A 2 40.04 -20.77 -72.37
N ARG A 3 39.57 -19.89 -73.26
CA ARG A 3 38.65 -18.78 -72.94
C ARG A 3 37.39 -19.23 -72.17
N SER A 4 36.95 -20.47 -72.38
CA SER A 4 35.82 -21.10 -71.68
C SER A 4 36.10 -21.41 -70.20
N THR A 5 37.33 -21.81 -69.84
CA THR A 5 37.69 -22.11 -68.45
C THR A 5 37.79 -20.84 -67.60
N GLU A 6 38.15 -19.70 -68.20
CA GLU A 6 38.21 -18.41 -67.51
C GLU A 6 36.81 -17.85 -67.18
N ILE A 7 35.85 -17.98 -68.11
CA ILE A 7 34.46 -17.54 -67.90
C ILE A 7 33.77 -18.36 -66.80
N LEU A 8 33.97 -19.69 -66.80
CA LEU A 8 33.44 -20.57 -65.75
C LEU A 8 34.03 -20.24 -64.37
N GLY A 9 35.34 -19.95 -64.30
CA GLY A 9 35.99 -19.53 -63.06
C GLY A 9 35.41 -18.22 -62.50
N ALA A 10 35.22 -17.21 -63.35
CA ALA A 10 34.65 -15.92 -62.95
C ALA A 10 33.21 -16.07 -62.44
N ALA A 11 32.37 -16.86 -63.10
CA ALA A 11 30.99 -17.11 -62.67
C ALA A 11 30.92 -17.80 -61.29
N LEU A 12 31.84 -18.72 -61.01
CA LEU A 12 31.91 -19.45 -59.75
C LEU A 12 32.31 -18.52 -58.58
N ILE A 13 33.26 -17.60 -58.82
CA ILE A 13 33.67 -16.58 -57.85
C ILE A 13 32.50 -15.64 -57.51
N ILE A 14 31.73 -15.22 -58.52
CA ILE A 14 30.54 -14.37 -58.33
C ILE A 14 29.49 -15.09 -57.48
N LEU A 15 29.20 -16.36 -57.79
CA LEU A 15 28.25 -17.18 -57.02
C LEU A 15 28.67 -17.34 -55.55
N ILE A 16 29.94 -17.62 -55.29
CA ILE A 16 30.47 -17.74 -53.92
C ILE A 16 30.34 -16.40 -53.18
N SER A 17 30.66 -15.29 -53.84
CA SER A 17 30.56 -13.95 -53.25
C SER A 17 29.13 -13.58 -52.87
N ILE A 18 28.16 -13.91 -53.75
CA ILE A 18 26.74 -13.72 -53.49
C ILE A 18 26.27 -14.58 -52.31
N LEU A 19 26.64 -15.86 -52.27
CA LEU A 19 26.31 -16.76 -51.16
C LEU A 19 26.87 -16.24 -49.83
N GLY A 20 28.13 -15.81 -49.81
CA GLY A 20 28.77 -15.23 -48.62
C GLY A 20 28.04 -13.98 -48.13
N TYR A 21 27.64 -13.10 -49.05
CA TYR A 21 26.84 -11.91 -48.72
C TYR A 21 25.48 -12.30 -48.10
N PHE A 22 24.74 -13.23 -48.71
CA PHE A 22 23.45 -13.68 -48.17
C PHE A 22 23.59 -14.35 -46.79
N GLN A 23 24.59 -15.22 -46.60
CA GLN A 23 24.85 -15.85 -45.30
C GLN A 23 25.22 -14.80 -44.24
N SER A 24 26.04 -13.80 -44.60
CA SER A 24 26.36 -12.69 -43.69
C SER A 24 25.10 -11.91 -43.31
N ARG A 25 24.19 -11.63 -44.25
CA ARG A 25 22.94 -10.91 -43.98
C ARG A 25 21.96 -11.72 -43.14
N VAL A 26 21.87 -13.03 -43.37
CA VAL A 26 21.03 -13.93 -42.58
C VAL A 26 21.58 -14.05 -41.15
N THR A 27 22.90 -14.13 -40.99
CA THR A 27 23.51 -14.20 -39.65
C THR A 27 23.35 -12.89 -38.87
N THR A 28 23.47 -11.73 -39.52
CA THR A 28 23.19 -10.44 -38.87
C THR A 28 21.72 -10.35 -38.47
N LEU A 29 20.78 -10.65 -39.38
CA LEU A 29 19.35 -10.58 -39.08
C LEU A 29 18.94 -11.53 -37.95
N LYS A 30 19.50 -12.75 -37.91
CA LYS A 30 19.26 -13.69 -36.81
C LYS A 30 19.76 -13.16 -35.47
N ARG A 31 20.90 -12.46 -35.44
CA ARG A 31 21.38 -11.80 -34.22
C ARG A 31 20.45 -10.67 -33.80
N ASP A 32 20.06 -9.80 -34.72
CA ASP A 32 19.18 -8.67 -34.43
C ASP A 32 17.83 -9.16 -33.88
N VAL A 33 17.24 -10.21 -34.48
CA VAL A 33 16.00 -10.81 -33.99
C VAL A 33 16.18 -11.43 -32.60
N ALA A 34 17.29 -12.13 -32.35
CA ALA A 34 17.57 -12.71 -31.03
C ALA A 34 17.73 -11.63 -29.96
N GLU A 35 18.42 -10.54 -30.27
CA GLU A 35 18.60 -9.38 -29.38
C GLU A 35 17.26 -8.69 -29.09
N ILE A 36 16.49 -8.35 -30.13
CA ILE A 36 15.17 -7.74 -29.98
C ILE A 36 14.24 -8.64 -29.16
N THR A 37 14.27 -9.95 -29.41
CA THR A 37 13.44 -10.91 -28.66
C THR A 37 13.88 -10.99 -27.20
N ALA A 38 15.18 -10.95 -26.92
CA ALA A 38 15.70 -10.93 -25.55
C ALA A 38 15.24 -9.66 -24.81
N VAL A 39 15.38 -8.49 -25.43
CA VAL A 39 14.93 -7.20 -24.87
C VAL A 39 13.41 -7.20 -24.66
N ALA A 40 12.63 -7.66 -25.65
CA ALA A 40 11.17 -7.73 -25.53
C ALA A 40 10.73 -8.67 -24.40
N ASN A 41 11.40 -9.81 -24.23
CA ASN A 41 11.13 -10.73 -23.13
C ASN A 41 11.49 -10.13 -21.77
N GLN A 42 12.57 -9.36 -21.69
CA GLN A 42 12.95 -8.64 -20.47
C GLN A 42 11.90 -7.58 -20.13
N GLN A 43 11.53 -6.72 -21.08
CA GLN A 43 10.47 -5.72 -20.89
C GLN A 43 9.14 -6.35 -20.48
N LYS A 44 8.78 -7.51 -21.04
CA LYS A 44 7.57 -8.24 -20.66
C LYS A 44 7.61 -8.69 -19.19
N LYS A 45 8.76 -9.18 -18.71
CA LYS A 45 8.92 -9.56 -17.30
C LYS A 45 8.82 -8.34 -16.38
N ASP A 46 9.44 -7.23 -16.76
CA ASP A 46 9.38 -5.99 -15.99
C ASP A 46 7.94 -5.46 -15.89
N LEU A 47 7.19 -5.48 -17.00
CA LEU A 47 5.77 -5.12 -17.01
C LEU A 47 4.93 -6.03 -16.12
N GLN A 48 5.17 -7.35 -16.14
CA GLN A 48 4.47 -8.29 -15.25
C GLN A 48 4.79 -8.03 -13.77
N LEU A 49 6.03 -7.69 -13.45
CA LEU A 49 6.42 -7.31 -12.10
C LEU A 49 5.71 -6.02 -11.65
N ILE A 50 5.70 -4.99 -12.50
CA ILE A 50 5.00 -3.73 -12.20
C ILE A 50 3.51 -3.99 -11.99
N GLU A 51 2.88 -4.82 -12.81
CA GLU A 51 1.45 -5.14 -12.70
C GLU A 51 1.13 -5.85 -11.38
N THR A 52 1.93 -6.84 -10.98
CA THR A 52 1.74 -7.54 -9.71
C THR A 52 1.93 -6.60 -8.50
N GLN A 53 2.93 -5.72 -8.54
CA GLN A 53 3.12 -4.68 -7.52
C GLN A 53 1.94 -3.71 -7.47
N ARG A 54 1.41 -3.26 -8.61
CA ARG A 54 0.24 -2.37 -8.68
C ARG A 54 -0.99 -3.00 -8.03
N GLN A 55 -1.24 -4.27 -8.32
CA GLN A 55 -2.35 -5.01 -7.72
C GLN A 55 -2.19 -5.17 -6.21
N ALA A 56 -0.98 -5.47 -5.74
CA ALA A 56 -0.69 -5.56 -4.30
C ALA A 56 -0.91 -4.21 -3.58
N VAL A 57 -0.44 -3.11 -4.17
CA VAL A 57 -0.66 -1.75 -3.63
C VAL A 57 -2.16 -1.41 -3.60
N ALA A 58 -2.90 -1.70 -4.66
CA ALA A 58 -4.34 -1.45 -4.70
C ALA A 58 -5.09 -2.26 -3.63
N ALA A 59 -4.71 -3.52 -3.40
CA ALA A 59 -5.31 -4.34 -2.36
C ALA A 59 -5.05 -3.78 -0.95
N ILE A 60 -3.84 -3.30 -0.69
CA ILE A 60 -3.48 -2.63 0.57
C ILE A 60 -4.32 -1.37 0.75
N ASP A 61 -4.40 -0.52 -0.27
CA ASP A 61 -5.15 0.73 -0.24
C ASP A 61 -6.64 0.49 0.06
N ILE A 62 -7.26 -0.45 -0.66
CA ILE A 62 -8.67 -0.84 -0.44
C ILE A 62 -8.90 -1.28 1.00
N LYS A 63 -8.02 -2.14 1.53
CA LYS A 63 -8.16 -2.69 2.88
C LYS A 63 -8.08 -1.58 3.94
N TYR A 64 -7.02 -0.78 3.93
CA TYR A 64 -6.77 0.19 4.99
C TYR A 64 -7.61 1.46 4.86
N THR A 65 -8.05 1.81 3.66
CA THR A 65 -9.04 2.87 3.46
C THR A 65 -10.40 2.45 4.04
N LYS A 66 -10.81 1.20 3.83
CA LYS A 66 -12.03 0.67 4.44
C LYS A 66 -11.95 0.65 5.97
N GLU A 67 -10.87 0.08 6.53
CA GLU A 67 -10.68 0.05 7.98
C GLU A 67 -10.69 1.46 8.60
N LEU A 68 -10.10 2.44 7.91
CA LEU A 68 -10.11 3.83 8.34
C LEU A 68 -11.52 4.43 8.30
N ALA A 69 -12.29 4.16 7.25
CA ALA A 69 -13.67 4.62 7.13
C ALA A 69 -14.56 4.01 8.22
N ASP A 70 -14.42 2.71 8.47
CA ASP A 70 -15.16 1.98 9.50
C ASP A 70 -14.83 2.55 10.91
N ALA A 71 -13.55 2.81 11.19
CA ALA A 71 -13.12 3.42 12.45
C ALA A 71 -13.66 4.85 12.65
N LYS A 72 -13.69 5.66 11.57
CA LYS A 72 -14.29 7.00 11.59
C LYS A 72 -15.79 6.93 11.86
N SER A 73 -16.50 6.05 11.16
CA SER A 73 -17.94 5.83 11.34
C SER A 73 -18.26 5.43 12.78
N GLU A 74 -17.48 4.52 13.36
CA GLU A 74 -17.65 4.14 14.76
C GLU A 74 -17.36 5.30 15.73
N ASN A 75 -16.40 6.18 15.43
CA ASN A 75 -16.16 7.37 16.27
C ASN A 75 -17.32 8.36 16.20
N GLU A 76 -17.86 8.61 15.00
CA GLU A 76 -19.06 9.44 14.81
C GLU A 76 -20.28 8.87 15.54
N ARG A 77 -20.48 7.55 15.49
CA ARG A 77 -21.54 6.89 16.25
C ARG A 77 -21.38 7.11 17.75
N LEU A 78 -20.16 6.98 18.28
CA LEU A 78 -19.90 7.27 19.70
C LEU A 78 -20.13 8.75 20.04
N ARG A 79 -19.76 9.68 19.15
CA ARG A 79 -20.07 11.12 19.32
C ARG A 79 -21.57 11.35 19.45
N ALA A 80 -22.38 10.75 18.58
CA ALA A 80 -23.83 10.86 18.62
C ALA A 80 -24.45 10.20 19.87
N ASP A 81 -23.98 9.00 20.24
CA ASP A 81 -24.47 8.28 21.42
C ASP A 81 -24.15 9.05 22.73
N ILE A 82 -22.98 9.69 22.80
CA ILE A 82 -22.58 10.53 23.94
C ILE A 82 -23.40 11.83 23.96
N ALA A 83 -23.53 12.51 22.83
CA ALA A 83 -24.30 13.76 22.72
C ALA A 83 -25.79 13.57 23.04
N SER A 84 -26.36 12.41 22.74
CA SER A 84 -27.75 12.05 23.08
C SER A 84 -27.93 11.53 24.51
N GLY A 85 -26.84 11.35 25.27
CA GLY A 85 -26.87 10.77 26.62
C GLY A 85 -27.12 9.25 26.66
N THR A 86 -27.20 8.59 25.50
CA THR A 86 -27.36 7.12 25.39
C THR A 86 -26.13 6.39 25.93
N LYS A 87 -24.95 6.98 25.76
CA LYS A 87 -23.68 6.52 26.34
C LYS A 87 -23.03 7.63 27.13
N ARG A 88 -22.16 7.24 28.06
CA ARG A 88 -21.35 8.16 28.86
C ARG A 88 -19.94 7.61 29.01
N LEU A 89 -18.94 8.49 29.06
CA LEU A 89 -17.56 8.07 29.32
C LEU A 89 -17.42 7.62 30.78
N GLN A 90 -16.59 6.62 31.04
CA GLN A 90 -16.29 6.24 32.42
C GLN A 90 -14.90 6.73 32.75
N LEU A 91 -14.78 7.51 33.83
CA LEU A 91 -13.50 7.83 34.42
C LEU A 91 -13.31 7.02 35.69
N ASN A 92 -12.06 6.60 35.92
CA ASN A 92 -11.67 6.02 37.19
C ASN A 92 -11.14 7.17 38.07
N ALA A 93 -12.03 7.81 38.82
CA ALA A 93 -11.65 8.84 39.78
C ALA A 93 -11.44 8.23 41.17
N ILE A 94 -10.33 8.61 41.80
CA ILE A 94 -10.09 8.36 43.22
C ILE A 94 -10.37 9.67 43.96
N CYS A 95 -11.49 9.72 44.68
CA CYS A 95 -11.85 10.87 45.50
C CYS A 95 -11.23 10.74 46.89
N THR A 96 -10.23 11.55 47.21
CA THR A 96 -9.50 11.52 48.50
C THR A 96 -10.13 12.36 49.62
N LYS A 97 -11.36 12.87 49.46
CA LYS A 97 -12.02 13.69 50.50
C LYS A 97 -12.13 12.87 51.81
N PRO A 98 -11.59 13.36 52.94
CA PRO A 98 -11.80 12.73 54.24
C PRO A 98 -13.26 12.93 54.67
N VAL A 99 -13.95 11.83 54.96
CA VAL A 99 -15.28 11.88 55.59
C VAL A 99 -15.12 12.55 56.96
N SER A 100 -15.85 13.65 57.21
CA SER A 100 -15.83 14.34 58.50
C SER A 100 -16.25 13.38 59.62
N LYS A 101 -15.46 13.30 60.70
CA LYS A 101 -15.72 12.44 61.87
C LYS A 101 -16.81 12.98 62.81
N THR A 102 -17.39 14.15 62.51
CA THR A 102 -18.41 14.78 63.35
C THR A 102 -19.78 14.14 63.09
N THR A 103 -20.35 13.50 64.11
CA THR A 103 -21.72 12.95 64.08
C THR A 103 -22.75 14.08 64.09
N GLY A 104 -23.14 14.54 62.90
CA GLY A 104 -24.34 15.36 62.68
C GLY A 104 -25.51 14.51 62.16
N PRO A 105 -26.75 15.02 62.17
CA PRO A 105 -27.89 14.32 61.59
C PRO A 105 -27.58 13.89 60.15
N ALA A 106 -27.94 12.66 59.78
CA ALA A 106 -27.65 12.11 58.47
C ALA A 106 -28.35 12.94 57.38
N SER A 107 -27.62 13.80 56.67
CA SER A 107 -28.05 14.44 55.43
C SER A 107 -27.28 13.82 54.27
N VAL A 108 -27.98 13.35 53.24
CA VAL A 108 -27.34 13.04 51.95
C VAL A 108 -26.90 14.38 51.35
N PRO A 109 -25.60 14.64 51.14
CA PRO A 109 -25.19 15.82 50.41
C PRO A 109 -25.75 15.72 49.00
N ASP A 110 -26.52 16.72 48.56
CA ASP A 110 -26.84 16.93 47.15
C ASP A 110 -25.63 17.55 46.45
N ASP A 111 -24.47 16.91 46.59
CA ASP A 111 -23.28 17.27 45.84
C ASP A 111 -23.50 16.77 44.41
N ALA A 112 -23.30 17.65 43.43
CA ALA A 112 -23.35 17.28 42.02
C ALA A 112 -22.46 16.06 41.78
N SER A 113 -22.99 15.05 41.10
CA SER A 113 -22.21 13.88 40.69
C SER A 113 -20.94 14.34 39.95
N PRO A 114 -19.78 13.70 40.15
CA PRO A 114 -18.58 14.03 39.41
C PRO A 114 -18.85 13.95 37.90
N GLN A 115 -18.85 15.11 37.23
CA GLN A 115 -19.01 15.23 35.79
C GLN A 115 -17.65 15.62 35.20
N TYR A 116 -17.27 14.96 34.11
CA TYR A 116 -16.21 15.43 33.23
C TYR A 116 -16.72 16.66 32.47
N ASP A 117 -15.84 17.63 32.21
CA ASP A 117 -16.23 18.78 31.40
C ASP A 117 -16.47 18.37 29.93
N ALA A 118 -17.19 19.22 29.18
CA ALA A 118 -17.45 18.98 27.77
C ALA A 118 -16.16 18.99 26.91
N GLU A 119 -15.05 19.49 27.44
CA GLU A 119 -13.75 19.50 26.76
C GLU A 119 -13.08 18.12 26.81
N PHE A 120 -13.20 17.41 27.92
CA PHE A 120 -12.70 16.05 28.12
C PHE A 120 -13.33 15.08 27.12
N GLU A 121 -14.66 15.14 26.93
CA GLU A 121 -15.36 14.29 25.97
C GLU A 121 -14.85 14.49 24.54
N ARG A 122 -14.72 15.76 24.12
CA ARG A 122 -14.19 16.11 22.80
C ARG A 122 -12.74 15.65 22.62
N ASN A 123 -11.90 15.90 23.62
CA ASN A 123 -10.48 15.52 23.59
C ASN A 123 -10.31 14.01 23.52
N TYR A 124 -11.11 13.24 24.27
CA TYR A 124 -11.07 11.78 24.22
C TYR A 124 -11.49 11.24 22.85
N LEU A 125 -12.58 11.74 22.28
CA LEU A 125 -13.07 11.29 20.96
C LEU A 125 -12.11 11.69 19.83
N SER A 126 -11.49 12.88 19.91
CA SER A 126 -10.43 13.32 19.00
C SER A 126 -9.18 12.44 19.12
N LEU A 127 -8.76 12.11 20.34
CA LEU A 127 -7.63 11.20 20.56
C LEU A 127 -7.89 9.83 19.95
N ARG A 128 -9.08 9.26 20.16
CA ARG A 128 -9.47 7.97 19.58
C ARG A 128 -9.46 8.02 18.05
N GLU A 129 -9.93 9.10 17.43
CA GLU A 129 -9.88 9.29 15.98
C GLU A 129 -8.43 9.32 15.47
N ARG A 130 -7.56 10.11 16.11
CA ARG A 130 -6.14 10.21 15.75
C ARG A 130 -5.40 8.88 15.89
N ILE A 131 -5.70 8.10 16.93
CA ILE A 131 -5.15 6.74 17.11
C ILE A 131 -5.61 5.83 15.98
N GLY A 132 -6.89 5.89 15.59
CA GLY A 132 -7.42 5.12 14.46
C GLY A 132 -6.68 5.45 13.16
N ILE A 133 -6.54 6.74 12.84
CA ILE A 133 -5.80 7.21 11.65
C ILE A 133 -4.36 6.69 11.67
N ALA A 134 -3.63 6.92 12.77
CA ALA A 134 -2.23 6.52 12.89
C ALA A 134 -2.07 5.00 12.76
N THR A 135 -2.96 4.22 13.39
CA THR A 135 -2.95 2.75 13.32
C THR A 135 -3.16 2.26 11.89
N SER A 136 -4.15 2.79 11.17
CA SER A 136 -4.39 2.42 9.77
C SER A 136 -3.21 2.80 8.87
N GLN A 137 -2.61 3.97 9.07
CA GLN A 137 -1.42 4.40 8.32
C GLN A 137 -0.21 3.49 8.58
N ILE A 138 0.09 3.20 9.85
CA ILE A 138 1.21 2.33 10.23
C ILE A 138 1.00 0.93 9.65
N ASN A 139 -0.18 0.35 9.81
CA ASN A 139 -0.48 -0.98 9.31
C ASN A 139 -0.42 -1.03 7.77
N GLY A 140 -0.92 0.01 7.09
CA GLY A 140 -0.81 0.14 5.64
C GLY A 140 0.64 0.21 5.16
N LEU A 141 1.49 1.02 5.82
CA LEU A 141 2.91 1.13 5.50
C LEU A 141 3.66 -0.18 5.77
N GLN A 142 3.38 -0.85 6.88
CA GLN A 142 3.95 -2.17 7.19
C GLN A 142 3.53 -3.20 6.13
N ALA A 143 2.26 -3.21 5.72
CA ALA A 143 1.78 -4.09 4.68
C ALA A 143 2.44 -3.80 3.33
N TYR A 144 2.66 -2.54 2.98
CA TYR A 144 3.37 -2.13 1.76
C TYR A 144 4.81 -2.65 1.76
N ILE A 145 5.56 -2.40 2.84
CA ILE A 145 6.95 -2.88 2.95
C ILE A 145 7.00 -4.40 2.79
N ASN A 146 6.17 -5.14 3.54
CA ASN A 146 6.21 -6.60 3.55
C ASN A 146 5.71 -7.25 2.25
N ASN A 147 4.74 -6.65 1.56
CA ASN A 147 4.10 -7.27 0.39
C ASN A 147 4.54 -6.68 -0.96
N VAL A 148 5.22 -5.53 -0.97
CA VAL A 148 5.61 -4.84 -2.20
C VAL A 148 7.12 -4.60 -2.25
N CYS A 149 7.77 -4.19 -1.15
CA CYS A 149 9.20 -3.90 -1.15
C CYS A 149 10.09 -5.12 -0.89
N LEU A 150 9.66 -5.99 0.04
CA LEU A 150 10.43 -7.17 0.46
C LEU A 150 10.05 -8.44 -0.31
N LYS A 151 9.13 -8.33 -1.26
CA LYS A 151 8.64 -9.42 -2.12
C LYS A 151 9.25 -9.31 -3.50
#